data_AF-W1XVC6-F1
#
_entry.id   AF-W1XVC6-F1
#
_cell.length_a   1.000
_cell.length_b   1.000
_cell.length_c   1.000
_cell.angle_alpha   90.00
_cell.angle_beta   90.00
_cell.angle_gamma   90.00
#
_symmetry.space_group_name_H-M   'P 1'
#
loop_
_entity.id
_entity.type
_entity.pdbx_description
1 polymer ?
#
loop_
_entity_poly.entity_id
_entity_poly.type
_entity_poly.pdbx_seq_one_letter_code
_entity_poly.pdbx_strand_id
1 'polypeptide(L)'
;NRMVDEGVSGVEFIAANTDVQALSSTKAETVIQLGPKLTRGLGAGGQPEVGRKAAEESEEVITEAISGADMVFITAGMGGGSGTGAAPVIARIAKGLGALTVGVVTRPFGFEGSK
;
A
#
# COMPACT_ATOMS: atom_id res chain seq x y z
N ASN A 1 -7.72 4.81 7.64
CA ASN A 1 -9.00 4.96 8.36
C ASN A 1 -8.80 5.17 9.85
N ARG A 2 -8.43 4.15 10.66
CA ARG A 2 -8.32 4.31 12.12
C ARG A 2 -7.41 5.46 12.59
N MET A 3 -6.22 5.60 12.01
CA MET A 3 -5.29 6.70 12.36
C MET A 3 -5.87 8.09 12.04
N VAL A 4 -6.63 8.21 10.95
CA VAL A 4 -7.32 9.45 10.58
C VAL A 4 -8.43 9.75 11.60
N ASP A 5 -9.20 8.72 11.98
CA ASP A 5 -10.30 8.85 12.95
C ASP A 5 -9.80 9.18 14.36
N GLU A 6 -8.63 8.66 14.75
CA GLU A 6 -7.97 8.96 16.02
C GLU A 6 -7.23 10.32 16.01
N GLY A 7 -7.26 11.04 14.89
CA GLY A 7 -6.76 12.42 14.79
C GLY A 7 -5.24 12.53 14.81
N VAL A 8 -4.53 11.52 14.30
CA VAL A 8 -3.06 11.58 14.18
C VAL A 8 -2.68 12.73 13.24
N SER A 9 -1.96 13.71 13.77
CA SER A 9 -1.57 14.94 13.07
C SER A 9 -0.09 14.94 12.67
N GLY A 10 0.27 15.79 11.70
CA GLY A 10 1.66 15.99 11.27
C GLY A 10 2.17 14.92 10.29
N VAL A 11 1.25 14.15 9.70
CA VAL A 11 1.53 13.13 8.69
C VAL A 11 0.55 13.27 7.53
N GLU A 12 0.99 12.91 6.33
CA GLU A 12 0.11 12.73 5.19
C GLU A 12 -0.34 11.26 5.10
N PHE A 13 -1.63 11.04 4.88
CA PHE A 13 -2.18 9.71 4.71
C PHE A 13 -2.39 9.37 3.24
N ILE A 14 -1.75 8.29 2.80
CA ILE A 14 -1.91 7.71 1.47
C ILE A 14 -2.52 6.32 1.59
N ALA A 15 -3.63 6.07 0.89
CA ALA A 15 -4.23 4.75 0.77
C ALA A 15 -3.92 4.15 -0.61
N ALA A 16 -3.18 3.04 -0.64
CA ALA A 16 -2.83 2.33 -1.87
C ALA A 16 -3.42 0.91 -1.88
N ASN A 17 -4.23 0.58 -2.88
CA ASN A 17 -4.81 -0.76 -3.03
C ASN A 17 -5.16 -1.07 -4.49
N THR A 18 -5.27 -2.35 -4.84
CA THR A 18 -5.73 -2.81 -6.15
C THR A 18 -7.25 -2.90 -6.25
N ASP A 19 -7.94 -2.94 -5.11
CA ASP A 19 -9.41 -3.02 -5.02
C ASP A 19 -10.03 -1.61 -4.92
N VAL A 20 -10.78 -1.20 -5.95
CA VAL A 20 -11.41 0.12 -6.02
C VAL A 20 -12.56 0.27 -5.03
N GLN A 21 -13.28 -0.82 -4.73
CA GLN A 21 -14.37 -0.77 -3.75
C GLN A 21 -13.82 -0.55 -2.35
N ALA A 22 -12.66 -1.14 -2.04
CA ALA A 22 -11.98 -0.87 -0.78
C ALA A 22 -11.51 0.60 -0.70
N LEU A 23 -10.96 1.14 -1.79
CA LEU A 23 -10.48 2.53 -1.85
C LEU A 23 -11.59 3.56 -1.72
N SER A 24 -12.80 3.31 -2.23
CA SER A 24 -13.91 4.28 -2.12
C SER A 24 -14.36 4.56 -0.68
N SER A 25 -14.00 3.67 0.25
CA SER A 25 -14.31 3.78 1.68
C SER A 25 -13.18 4.37 2.53
N THR A 26 -12.06 4.76 1.91
CA THR A 26 -10.92 5.32 2.64
C THR A 26 -11.17 6.76 3.08
N LYS A 27 -10.56 7.13 4.20
CA LYS A 27 -10.53 8.50 4.73
C LYS A 27 -9.18 9.21 4.50
N ALA A 28 -8.25 8.53 3.83
CA ALA A 28 -6.98 9.13 3.42
C ALA A 28 -7.24 10.21 2.35
N GLU A 29 -6.49 11.31 2.40
CA GLU A 29 -6.60 12.40 1.43
C GLU A 29 -6.09 11.96 0.05
N THR A 30 -4.97 11.24 0.05
CA THR A 30 -4.35 10.73 -1.17
C THR A 30 -4.72 9.26 -1.37
N VAL A 31 -5.22 8.92 -2.55
CA VAL A 31 -5.71 7.58 -2.89
C VAL A 31 -5.05 7.09 -4.18
N ILE A 32 -4.40 5.93 -4.13
CA ILE A 32 -3.69 5.32 -5.25
C ILE A 32 -4.32 3.97 -5.58
N GLN A 33 -4.92 3.88 -6.76
CA GLN A 33 -5.30 2.59 -7.32
C GLN A 33 -4.08 1.92 -7.95
N LEU A 34 -3.66 0.80 -7.38
CA LEU A 34 -2.55 -0.01 -7.88
C LEU A 34 -3.00 -0.90 -9.04
N GLY A 35 -2.21 -0.94 -10.11
CA GLY A 35 -2.43 -1.82 -11.27
C GLY A 35 -3.83 -1.75 -11.87
N PRO A 36 -4.33 -0.56 -12.26
CA PRO A 36 -5.67 -0.42 -12.85
C PRO A 36 -5.84 -1.25 -14.12
N LYS A 37 -4.80 -1.45 -14.94
CA LYS A 37 -4.88 -2.28 -16.14
C LYS A 37 -4.83 -3.77 -15.79
N LEU A 38 -3.94 -4.16 -14.87
CA LEU A 38 -3.74 -5.54 -14.45
C LEU A 38 -4.96 -6.12 -13.73
N THR A 39 -5.51 -5.39 -12.76
CA THR A 39 -6.55 -5.90 -11.85
C THR A 39 -7.95 -5.44 -12.23
N ARG A 40 -8.06 -4.39 -13.07
CA ARG A 40 -9.33 -3.75 -13.41
C ARG A 40 -10.14 -3.31 -12.18
N GLY A 41 -9.44 -3.04 -11.07
CA GLY A 41 -10.04 -2.62 -9.81
C GLY A 41 -10.66 -3.73 -8.96
N LEU A 42 -10.47 -5.01 -9.32
CA LEU A 42 -11.06 -6.17 -8.63
C LEU A 42 -10.20 -6.72 -7.48
N GLY A 43 -9.02 -6.14 -7.23
CA GLY A 43 -8.09 -6.63 -6.22
C GLY A 43 -7.08 -7.68 -6.72
N ALA A 44 -6.17 -8.07 -5.84
CA ALA A 44 -5.07 -9.00 -6.15
C ALA A 44 -5.42 -10.49 -5.92
N GLY A 45 -6.64 -10.81 -5.51
CA GLY A 45 -7.10 -12.21 -5.33
C GLY A 45 -6.30 -13.04 -4.32
N GLY A 46 -5.64 -12.39 -3.35
CA GLY A 46 -4.76 -13.06 -2.39
C GLY A 46 -3.42 -13.52 -2.96
N GLN A 47 -3.05 -13.09 -4.16
CA GLN A 47 -1.80 -13.44 -4.83
C GLN A 47 -0.77 -12.31 -4.68
N PRO A 48 0.33 -12.49 -3.91
CA PRO A 48 1.34 -11.45 -3.72
C PRO A 48 1.96 -10.97 -5.05
N GLU A 49 2.14 -11.88 -5.99
CA GLU A 49 2.68 -11.57 -7.31
C GLU A 49 1.85 -10.56 -8.10
N VAL A 50 0.52 -10.62 -7.98
CA VAL A 50 -0.37 -9.65 -8.59
C VAL A 50 -0.23 -8.30 -7.92
N GLY A 51 -0.13 -8.27 -6.58
CA GLY A 51 0.12 -7.03 -5.82
C GLY A 51 1.44 -6.37 -6.18
N ARG A 52 2.51 -7.17 -6.35
CA ARG A 52 3.83 -6.69 -6.77
C ARG A 52 3.78 -6.05 -8.15
N LYS A 53 3.27 -6.76 -9.15
CA LYS A 53 3.16 -6.27 -10.53
C LYS A 53 2.25 -5.04 -10.63
N ALA A 54 1.18 -4.99 -9.83
CA ALA A 54 0.31 -3.83 -9.76
C ALA A 54 1.03 -2.60 -9.20
N ALA A 55 1.91 -2.77 -8.21
CA ALA A 55 2.73 -1.68 -7.68
C ALA A 55 3.80 -1.22 -8.69
N GLU A 56 4.43 -2.16 -9.40
CA GLU A 56 5.39 -1.84 -10.47
C GLU A 56 4.72 -1.10 -11.64
N GLU A 57 3.50 -1.51 -12.04
CA GLU A 57 2.69 -0.79 -13.05
C GLU A 57 2.41 0.66 -12.61
N SER A 58 2.27 0.89 -11.31
CA SER A 58 1.93 2.19 -10.72
C SER A 58 3.14 2.91 -10.12
N GLU A 59 4.38 2.52 -10.47
CA GLU A 59 5.61 3.06 -9.86
C GLU A 59 5.71 4.58 -10.01
N GLU A 60 5.33 5.15 -11.14
CA GLU A 60 5.33 6.60 -11.38
C GLU A 60 4.38 7.34 -10.42
N VAL A 61 3.14 6.86 -10.29
CA VAL A 61 2.12 7.47 -9.40
C VAL A 61 2.53 7.35 -7.93
N ILE A 62 3.10 6.20 -7.54
CA ILE A 62 3.63 6.00 -6.18
C ILE A 62 4.77 6.98 -5.92
N THR A 63 5.69 7.12 -6.87
CA THR A 63 6.87 7.99 -6.75
C THR A 63 6.45 9.44 -6.59
N GLU A 64 5.50 9.92 -7.41
CA GLU A 64 4.97 11.27 -7.30
C GLU A 64 4.35 11.52 -5.92
N ALA A 65 3.54 10.59 -5.43
CA ALA A 65 2.83 10.72 -4.17
C ALA A 65 3.74 10.74 -2.91
N ILE A 66 4.95 10.17 -2.99
CA ILE A 66 5.88 10.13 -1.85
C ILE A 66 7.13 10.99 -2.07
N SER A 67 7.21 11.72 -3.17
CA SER A 67 8.32 12.59 -3.49
C SER A 67 8.40 13.75 -2.49
N GLY A 68 9.61 14.04 -2.00
CA GLY A 68 9.84 15.09 -1.00
C GLY A 68 9.58 14.67 0.46
N ALA A 69 9.16 13.44 0.71
CA ALA A 69 9.02 12.93 2.07
C ALA A 69 10.39 12.64 2.72
N ASP A 70 10.65 13.21 3.89
CA ASP A 70 11.83 12.88 4.71
C ASP A 70 11.74 11.46 5.30
N MET A 71 10.51 11.02 5.61
CA MET A 71 10.22 9.75 6.25
C MET A 71 8.92 9.15 5.70
N VAL A 72 8.93 7.86 5.41
CA VAL A 72 7.77 7.12 4.88
C VAL A 72 7.48 5.91 5.77
N PHE A 73 6.26 5.87 6.31
CA PHE A 73 5.74 4.71 7.03
C PHE A 73 4.88 3.84 6.11
N ILE A 74 5.24 2.57 6.01
CA ILE A 74 4.52 1.59 5.19
C ILE A 74 3.82 0.62 6.13
N THR A 75 2.50 0.69 6.15
CA THR A 75 1.66 -0.20 6.96
C THR A 75 0.88 -1.17 6.08
N ALA A 76 0.99 -2.46 6.37
CA ALA A 76 0.29 -3.50 5.62
C ALA A 76 0.03 -4.74 6.48
N GLY A 77 -1.10 -5.40 6.23
CA GLY A 77 -1.32 -6.77 6.68
C GLY A 77 -0.65 -7.76 5.73
N MET A 78 0.27 -8.57 6.23
CA MET A 78 0.93 -9.61 5.43
C MET A 78 0.03 -10.85 5.31
N GLY A 79 0.26 -11.66 4.26
CA GLY A 79 -0.49 -12.89 3.98
C GLY A 79 -1.56 -12.74 2.89
N GLY A 80 -1.96 -11.51 2.58
CA GLY A 80 -2.83 -11.19 1.43
C GLY A 80 -2.06 -11.04 0.10
N GLY A 81 -2.74 -10.50 -0.91
CA GLY A 81 -2.15 -10.22 -2.22
C GLY A 81 -1.56 -8.82 -2.34
N SER A 82 -2.41 -7.79 -2.23
CA SER A 82 -2.04 -6.39 -2.48
C SER A 82 -0.95 -5.91 -1.52
N GLY A 83 -1.20 -5.98 -0.20
CA GLY A 83 -0.24 -5.50 0.81
C GLY A 83 1.09 -6.27 0.77
N THR A 84 1.04 -7.60 0.80
CA THR A 84 2.23 -8.47 0.75
C THR A 84 3.11 -8.20 -0.45
N GLY A 85 2.52 -8.02 -1.64
CA GLY A 85 3.25 -7.80 -2.89
C GLY A 85 3.70 -6.37 -3.12
N ALA A 86 2.83 -5.39 -2.80
CA ALA A 86 3.08 -3.98 -3.09
C ALA A 86 3.99 -3.31 -2.06
N ALA A 87 3.88 -3.67 -0.77
CA ALA A 87 4.63 -3.00 0.29
C ALA A 87 6.16 -3.04 0.09
N PRO A 88 6.79 -4.17 -0.32
CA PRO A 88 8.22 -4.19 -0.63
C PRO A 88 8.61 -3.28 -1.81
N VAL A 89 7.73 -3.15 -2.81
CA VAL A 89 7.98 -2.28 -3.98
C VAL A 89 7.93 -0.82 -3.55
N ILE A 90 6.90 -0.42 -2.80
CA ILE A 90 6.77 0.94 -2.27
C ILE A 90 7.96 1.28 -1.36
N ALA A 91 8.41 0.34 -0.52
CA ALA A 91 9.58 0.53 0.34
C ALA A 91 10.87 0.74 -0.47
N ARG A 92 11.04 0.00 -1.57
CA ARG A 92 12.17 0.17 -2.48
C ARG A 92 12.16 1.56 -3.12
N ILE A 93 11.00 2.03 -3.57
CA ILE A 93 10.85 3.37 -4.17
C ILE A 93 11.16 4.45 -3.14
N ALA A 94 10.52 4.42 -1.97
CA ALA A 94 10.76 5.38 -0.87
C ALA A 94 12.24 5.47 -0.50
N LYS A 95 12.90 4.32 -0.33
CA LYS A 95 14.33 4.24 -0.02
C LYS A 95 15.19 4.79 -1.18
N GLY A 96 14.79 4.55 -2.43
CA GLY A 96 15.45 5.09 -3.62
C GLY A 96 15.39 6.61 -3.72
N LEU A 97 14.33 7.23 -3.18
CA LEU A 97 14.17 8.69 -3.09
C LEU A 97 14.91 9.31 -1.88
N GLY A 98 15.56 8.49 -1.06
CA GLY A 98 16.32 8.95 0.11
C GLY A 98 15.51 9.10 1.40
N ALA A 99 14.23 8.74 1.39
CA ALA A 99 13.37 8.82 2.58
C ALA A 99 13.73 7.74 3.61
N LEU A 100 13.71 8.10 4.90
CA LEU A 100 13.78 7.13 5.98
C LEU A 100 12.54 6.24 5.94
N THR A 101 12.72 4.97 5.59
CA THR A 101 11.61 4.05 5.30
C THR A 101 11.40 3.07 6.45
N VAL A 102 10.20 3.10 7.07
CA VAL A 102 9.84 2.25 8.22
C VAL A 102 8.63 1.39 7.87
N GLY A 103 8.78 0.07 7.99
CA GLY A 103 7.68 -0.88 7.78
C GLY A 103 7.03 -1.28 9.11
N VAL A 104 5.72 -1.09 9.23
CA VAL A 104 4.91 -1.55 10.37
C VAL A 104 3.87 -2.52 9.86
N VAL A 105 4.15 -3.82 9.95
CA VAL A 105 3.32 -4.86 9.34
C VAL A 105 2.82 -5.88 10.35
N THR A 106 1.63 -6.42 10.11
CA THR A 106 1.06 -7.51 10.91
C THR A 106 1.25 -8.84 10.21
N ARG A 107 1.41 -9.90 11.00
CA ARG A 107 1.36 -11.28 10.51
C ARG A 107 -0.08 -11.80 10.58
N PRO A 108 -0.49 -12.69 9.67
CA PRO A 108 -1.79 -13.33 9.76
C PRO A 108 -1.89 -14.15 11.05
N PHE A 109 -3.10 -14.29 11.57
CA PHE A 109 -3.38 -15.17 12.69
C PHE A 109 -3.22 -16.64 12.29
N GLY A 110 -2.94 -17.51 13.26
CA GLY A 110 -2.81 -18.95 13.00
C GLY A 110 -4.07 -19.61 12.42
N PHE A 111 -5.26 -19.07 12.71
CA PHE A 111 -6.53 -19.60 12.18
C PHE A 111 -6.79 -19.21 10.72
N GLU A 112 -6.07 -18.23 10.15
CA GLU A 112 -6.22 -17.84 8.74
C GLU A 112 -5.62 -18.91 7.80
N GLY A 113 -4.90 -19.89 8.37
CA GLY A 113 -4.34 -21.03 7.67
C GLY A 113 -3.03 -20.73 6.95
N SER A 114 -2.23 -21.78 6.75
CA SER A 114 -1.09 -21.74 5.84
C SER A 114 -1.62 -21.86 4.42
N LYS A 115 -1.55 -20.78 3.63
CA LYS A 115 -1.72 -20.87 2.17
C LYS A 115 -0.47 -21.39 1.51
#